data_AF-A0A2E9C5Q3-F1
#
_entry.id   AF-A0A2E9C5Q3-F1
#
_cell.length_a   1.000
_cell.length_b   1.000
_cell.length_c   1.000
_cell.angle_alpha   90.00
_cell.angle_beta   90.00
_cell.angle_gamma   90.00
#
_symmetry.space_group_name_H-M   'P 1'
#
loop_
_entity.id
_entity.type
_entity.pdbx_description
1 polymer ?
#
loop_
_entity_poly.entity_id
_entity_poly.type
_entity_poly.pdbx_seq_one_letter_code
_entity_poly.pdbx_strand_id
1 'polypeptide(L)' 'MLEKLINKCTALDRVLAGEELSYDDGIELMNYNNLYLLGAAADHIRQKNVGQSVSFVSSYYMNYTNVCAASCQ' A
#
# COMPACT_ATOMS: atom_id res chain seq x y z
N MET A 1 8.24 8.93 -25.21
CA MET A 1 7.78 9.74 -24.06
C MET A 1 6.69 8.99 -23.27
N LEU A 2 5.73 8.32 -23.91
CA LEU A 2 4.78 7.41 -23.25
C LEU A 2 5.42 6.12 -22.70
N GLU A 3 6.42 5.55 -23.37
CA GLU A 3 7.09 4.33 -22.91
C GLU A 3 7.79 4.48 -21.55
N LYS A 4 8.16 5.71 -21.15
CA LYS A 4 8.70 5.99 -19.80
C LYS A 4 7.62 6.00 -18.72
N LEU A 5 6.34 6.15 -19.08
CA LEU A 5 5.20 6.07 -18.15
C LEU A 5 4.77 4.61 -17.92
N ILE A 6 4.98 3.76 -18.92
CA ILE A 6 4.76 2.31 -18.86
C ILE A 6 6.08 1.66 -18.43
N ASN A 7 6.58 2.02 -17.25
CA ASN A 7 7.60 1.17 -16.64
C ASN A 7 6.85 -0.10 -16.24
N LYS A 8 7.08 -1.20 -16.97
CA LYS A 8 6.35 -2.46 -16.75
C LYS A 8 6.67 -2.96 -15.33
N CYS A 9 5.63 -3.31 -14.58
CA CYS A 9 5.75 -3.85 -13.24
C CYS A 9 4.98 -5.16 -13.19
N THR A 10 5.70 -6.26 -12.99
CA THR A 10 5.11 -7.60 -13.02
C THR A 10 4.20 -7.80 -11.82
N ALA A 11 4.61 -7.29 -10.65
CA ALA A 11 3.78 -7.28 -9.45
C ALA A 11 2.42 -6.58 -9.65
N LEU A 12 2.38 -5.44 -10.37
CA LEU A 12 1.12 -4.74 -10.65
C LEU A 12 0.20 -5.58 -11.55
N ASP A 13 0.74 -6.25 -12.57
CA ASP A 13 -0.05 -7.13 -13.44
C ASP A 13 -0.68 -8.28 -12.63
N ARG A 14 0.10 -8.92 -11.75
CA ARG A 14 -0.37 -10.00 -10.85
C ARG A 14 -1.48 -9.54 -9.92
N VAL A 15 -1.30 -8.36 -9.31
CA VAL A 15 -2.28 -7.76 -8.40
C VAL A 15 -3.60 -7.47 -9.10
N LEU A 16 -3.54 -6.91 -10.31
CA LEU A 16 -4.74 -6.63 -11.11
C LEU A 16 -5.43 -7.91 -11.59
N ALA A 17 -4.69 -9.02 -11.74
CA ALA A 17 -5.24 -10.36 -11.95
C ALA A 17 -5.86 -10.97 -10.68
N GLY A 18 -5.68 -10.35 -9.51
CA GLY A 18 -6.19 -10.84 -8.22
C GLY A 18 -5.33 -11.93 -7.59
N GLU A 19 -4.08 -12.05 -8.01
CA GLU A 19 -3.12 -12.98 -7.41
C GLU A 19 -2.55 -12.45 -6.09
N GLU A 20 -2.12 -13.37 -5.23
CA GLU A 20 -1.38 -13.03 -4.01
C GLU A 20 0.04 -12.55 -4.37
N LEU A 21 0.48 -11.50 -3.66
CA LEU A 21 1.81 -10.92 -3.80
C LEU A 21 2.83 -11.77 -3.04
N SER A 22 3.96 -12.05 -3.70
CA SER A 22 5.14 -12.62 -3.06
C SER A 22 6.01 -11.54 -2.40
N TYR A 23 7.04 -11.97 -1.68
CA TYR A 23 8.04 -11.08 -1.11
C TYR A 23 8.74 -10.23 -2.19
N ASP A 24 9.15 -10.84 -3.30
CA ASP A 24 9.86 -10.16 -4.38
C ASP A 24 8.96 -9.16 -5.10
N ASP A 25 7.67 -9.48 -5.25
CA ASP A 25 6.69 -8.54 -5.80
C ASP A 25 6.58 -7.28 -4.91
N GLY A 26 6.61 -7.46 -3.58
CA GLY A 26 6.65 -6.36 -2.63
C GLY A 26 7.90 -5.48 -2.81
N ILE A 27 9.07 -6.07 -2.99
CA ILE A 27 10.31 -5.33 -3.27
C ILE A 27 10.23 -4.59 -4.61
N GLU A 28 9.64 -5.21 -5.65
CA GLU A 28 9.42 -4.56 -6.94
C GLU A 28 8.54 -3.31 -6.79
N LEU A 29 7.39 -3.43 -6.10
CA LEU A 29 6.46 -2.33 -5.86
C LEU A 29 7.09 -1.20 -5.05
N MET A 30 7.88 -1.51 -4.03
CA MET A 30 8.57 -0.51 -3.20
C MET A 30 9.61 0.29 -3.98
N ASN A 31 10.20 -0.29 -5.02
CA ASN A 31 11.14 0.37 -5.93
C ASN A 31 10.45 0.99 -7.16
N TYR A 32 9.12 0.89 -7.25
CA TYR A 32 8.37 1.35 -8.40
C TYR A 32 8.09 2.86 -8.33
N ASN A 33 8.66 3.61 -9.27
CA ASN A 33 8.63 5.08 -9.22
C ASN A 33 7.33 5.72 -9.73
N ASN A 34 6.46 4.97 -10.42
CA ASN A 34 5.19 5.54 -10.93
C ASN A 34 4.09 5.44 -9.87
N LEU A 35 4.14 6.37 -8.92
CA LEU A 35 3.21 6.47 -7.80
C LEU A 35 1.75 6.64 -8.25
N TYR A 36 1.51 7.31 -9.38
CA TYR A 36 0.15 7.50 -9.90
C TYR A 36 -0.48 6.17 -10.31
N LEU A 37 0.26 5.32 -11.02
CA LEU A 37 -0.23 4.00 -11.42
C LEU A 37 -0.41 3.09 -10.19
N LEU A 38 0.56 3.12 -9.26
CA LEU A 38 0.47 2.36 -8.02
C LEU A 38 -0.76 2.77 -7.19
N GLY A 39 -1.00 4.08 -7.04
CA GLY A 39 -2.15 4.62 -6.33
C GLY A 39 -3.48 4.27 -6.99
N ALA A 40 -3.54 4.33 -8.33
CA ALA A 40 -4.73 3.94 -9.08
C ALA A 40 -5.05 2.44 -8.93
N ALA A 41 -4.04 1.57 -8.98
CA ALA A 41 -4.21 0.15 -8.73
C ALA A 41 -4.67 -0.12 -7.29
N ALA A 42 -4.05 0.53 -6.30
CA ALA A 42 -4.45 0.41 -4.89
C ALA A 42 -5.90 0.85 -4.66
N ASP A 43 -6.33 1.98 -5.24
CA ASP A 43 -7.71 2.44 -5.12
C ASP A 43 -8.69 1.49 -5.83
N HIS A 44 -8.35 0.95 -7.01
CA HIS A 44 -9.19 -0.04 -7.69
C HIS A 44 -9.45 -1.27 -6.81
N ILE A 45 -8.41 -1.81 -6.17
CA ILE A 45 -8.52 -2.98 -5.27
C ILE A 45 -9.32 -2.62 -4.02
N ARG A 46 -9.05 -1.46 -3.40
CA ARG A 46 -9.82 -0.97 -2.25
C ARG A 46 -11.30 -0.82 -2.59
N GLN A 47 -11.64 -0.22 -3.73
CA GLN A 47 -13.02 -0.07 -4.20
C GLN A 47 -13.70 -1.43 -4.39
N LYS A 48 -13.01 -2.41 -4.97
CA LYS A 48 -13.52 -3.78 -5.12
C LYS A 48 -13.83 -4.46 -3.78
N ASN A 49 -13.00 -4.22 -2.77
CA ASN A 49 -13.11 -4.90 -1.47
C ASN A 49 -14.07 -4.21 -0.49
N VAL A 50 -14.06 -2.87 -0.43
CA VAL A 50 -14.80 -2.10 0.58
C VAL A 50 -15.68 -0.97 0.01
N GLY A 51 -15.71 -0.79 -1.32
CA GLY A 51 -16.55 0.20 -1.97
C GLY A 51 -16.16 1.64 -1.61
N GLN A 52 -17.15 2.50 -1.37
CA GLN A 52 -16.95 3.90 -0.96
C GLN A 52 -17.06 4.11 0.56
N SER A 53 -17.24 3.02 1.32
CA SER A 53 -17.37 3.10 2.77
C SER A 53 -16.05 3.49 3.41
N VAL A 54 -16.08 4.57 4.19
CA VAL A 54 -14.95 5.03 5.01
C VAL A 54 -15.34 4.88 6.47
N SER A 55 -14.59 4.07 7.22
CA SER A 55 -14.77 3.92 8.67
C SER A 55 -13.83 4.85 9.43
N PHE A 56 -14.21 5.19 10.66
CA PHE A 56 -13.38 5.95 11.58
C PHE A 56 -13.54 5.36 12.99
N VAL A 57 -12.55 5.60 13.85
CA VAL A 57 -12.60 5.21 15.26
C VAL A 57 -12.59 6.47 16.12
N SER A 58 -13.50 6.57 17.09
CA SER A 58 -13.45 7.60 18.13
C SER A 58 -12.70 7.05 19.33
N SER A 59 -11.39 7.29 19.35
CA SER A 59 -10.47 6.77 20.38
C SER A 59 -10.06 7.86 21.36
N TYR A 60 -9.90 7.48 22.63
CA TYR A 60 -9.19 8.28 23.61
C TYR A 60 -7.95 7.50 24.08
N TYR A 61 -6.77 8.11 23.97
CA TYR A 61 -5.51 7.50 24.40
C TYR A 61 -5.06 8.13 25.72
N MET A 62 -5.02 7.32 26.78
CA MET A 62 -4.50 7.72 28.09
C MET A 62 -3.18 7.00 28.36
N ASN A 63 -2.07 7.66 28.03
CA ASN A 63 -0.73 7.17 28.32
C ASN A 63 -0.33 7.68 29.71
N TYR A 64 -0.62 6.89 30.76
CA TYR A 64 -0.36 7.26 32.16
C TYR A 64 1.13 7.49 32.47
N THR A 65 2.03 6.92 31.67
CA THR A 65 3.47 7.15 31.73
C THR A 65 4.07 7.13 30.34
N ASN A 66 5.11 7.94 30.15
CA ASN A 66 5.97 7.94 28.97
C ASN A 66 7.37 7.37 29.28
N VAL A 67 7.60 6.85 30.49
CA VAL A 67 8.86 6.18 30.86
C VAL A 67 8.88 4.79 30.25
N CYS A 68 9.94 4.48 29.51
CA CYS A 68 10.14 3.19 28.88
C CYS A 68 11.58 2.70 29.11
N ALA A 69 11.73 1.42 29.50
CA ALA A 69 13.04 0.79 29.65
C ALA A 69 13.61 0.28 28.31
N ALA A 70 12.80 0.29 27.25
CA ALA A 70 13.26 -0.07 25.92
C ALA A 70 14.11 1.05 25.32
N SER A 71 15.13 0.65 24.56
CA SER A 71 15.98 1.55 23.77
C SER A 71 15.71 1.32 22.29
N CYS A 72 14.49 1.64 21.86
CA CYS A 72 14.13 1.62 20.43
C CYS A 72 15.09 2.54 19.66
N GLN A 73 15.74 2.01 18.62
CA GLN A 73 16.64 2.75 17.72
C GLN A 73 15.87 3.22 16.49
#